data_AF-A0A1G5BZU3-F1
#
_entry.id   AF-A0A1G5BZU3-F1
#
_cell.length_a   1.000
_cell.length_b   1.000
_cell.length_c   1.000
_cell.angle_alpha   90.00
_cell.angle_beta   90.00
_cell.angle_gamma   90.00
#
_symmetry.space_group_name_H-M   'P 1'
#
loop_
_entity.id
_entity.type
_entity.pdbx_description
1 polymer ?
#
loop_
_entity_poly.entity_id
_entity_poly.type
_entity_poly.pdbx_seq_one_letter_code
_entity_poly.pdbx_strand_id
1 'polypeptide(L)'
;MLNDWSHGLGWIAWNEDADERRAYMEKYMQTVINGYRTECTITDEELEHLEMMVNAVLMENIIDVFEVKKASGEDFVFDEEESYNVKCLVEGLSWFGFYSDIFDSESPFEVEI
;
A
#
# COMPACT_ATOMS: atom_id res chain seq x y z
N MET A 1 5.70 10.36 1.64
CA MET A 1 4.30 10.07 1.25
C MET A 1 3.92 8.62 1.50
N LEU A 2 4.55 7.61 0.87
CA LEU A 2 4.16 6.21 1.16
C LEU A 2 4.50 5.76 2.59
N ASN A 3 5.68 6.14 3.11
CA ASN A 3 6.03 5.91 4.52
C ASN A 3 5.14 6.70 5.50
N ASP A 4 4.58 7.83 5.07
CA ASP A 4 3.62 8.56 5.90
C ASP A 4 2.26 7.86 5.86
N TRP A 5 1.81 7.40 4.68
CA TRP A 5 0.59 6.62 4.54
C TRP A 5 0.64 5.31 5.37
N SER A 6 1.76 4.59 5.36
CA SER A 6 1.92 3.36 6.15
C SER A 6 1.80 3.60 7.67
N HIS A 7 2.26 4.76 8.17
CA HIS A 7 2.05 5.14 9.58
C HIS A 7 0.58 5.34 9.94
N GLY A 8 -0.27 5.74 8.98
CA GLY A 8 -1.71 5.83 9.18
C GLY A 8 -2.39 4.48 9.40
N LEU A 9 -1.84 3.41 8.80
CA LEU A 9 -2.42 2.05 8.87
C LEU A 9 -2.53 1.54 10.31
N GLY A 10 -1.54 1.83 11.16
CA GLY A 10 -1.54 1.38 12.56
C GLY A 10 -2.76 1.83 13.38
N TRP A 11 -3.49 2.84 12.91
CA TRP A 11 -4.67 3.37 13.58
C TRP A 11 -6.00 2.85 13.04
N ILE A 12 -6.02 2.28 11.83
CA ILE A 12 -7.27 1.99 11.12
C ILE A 12 -7.30 0.62 10.42
N ALA A 13 -6.18 -0.09 10.34
CA ALA A 13 -6.13 -1.41 9.69
C ALA A 13 -7.05 -2.47 10.33
N TRP A 14 -7.38 -2.31 11.62
CA TRP A 14 -8.28 -3.20 12.37
C TRP A 14 -9.77 -2.98 12.06
N ASN A 15 -10.10 -2.03 11.18
CA ASN A 15 -11.47 -1.74 10.80
C ASN A 15 -11.84 -2.56 9.55
N GLU A 16 -12.87 -3.39 9.66
CA GLU A 16 -13.36 -4.22 8.56
C GLU A 16 -13.92 -3.37 7.41
N ASP A 17 -14.54 -2.22 7.72
CA ASP A 17 -15.21 -1.37 6.74
C ASP A 17 -14.18 -0.59 5.90
N ALA A 18 -14.13 -0.90 4.60
CA ALA A 18 -13.23 -0.27 3.64
C ALA A 18 -13.50 1.23 3.44
N ASP A 19 -14.76 1.66 3.53
CA ASP A 19 -15.14 3.06 3.41
C ASP A 19 -14.72 3.85 4.66
N GLU A 20 -14.84 3.25 5.85
CA GLU A 20 -14.32 3.85 7.08
C GLU A 20 -12.79 3.98 7.05
N ARG A 21 -12.08 2.94 6.59
CA ARG A 21 -10.62 2.98 6.36
C ARG A 21 -10.23 4.10 5.41
N ARG A 22 -10.93 4.22 4.28
CA ARG A 22 -10.69 5.27 3.27
C ARG A 22 -10.92 6.65 3.86
N ALA A 23 -12.07 6.88 4.49
CA ALA A 23 -12.43 8.18 5.05
C ALA A 23 -11.46 8.63 6.15
N TYR A 24 -10.95 7.71 6.97
CA TYR A 24 -9.90 8.01 7.94
C TYR A 24 -8.59 8.40 7.26
N MET A 25 -8.13 7.58 6.31
CA MET A 25 -6.85 7.81 5.64
C MET A 25 -6.84 9.08 4.80
N GLU A 26 -7.96 9.46 4.18
CA GLU A 26 -8.10 10.75 3.50
C GLU A 26 -7.89 11.93 4.46
N LYS A 27 -8.53 11.90 5.64
CA LYS A 27 -8.35 12.96 6.67
C LYS A 27 -6.93 12.97 7.23
N TYR A 28 -6.36 11.80 7.46
CA TYR A 28 -4.98 11.64 7.92
C TYR A 28 -4.00 12.23 6.90
N MET A 29 -4.10 11.84 5.64
CA MET A 29 -3.23 12.32 4.57
C MET A 29 -3.40 13.83 4.31
N GLN A 30 -4.61 14.37 4.40
CA GLN A 30 -4.83 15.81 4.35
C GLN A 30 -4.07 16.55 5.47
N THR A 31 -4.08 16.00 6.68
CA THR A 31 -3.33 16.56 7.81
C THR A 31 -1.83 16.54 7.54
N VAL A 32 -1.30 15.41 7.04
CA VAL A 32 0.10 15.24 6.67
C VAL A 32 0.52 16.24 5.57
N ILE A 33 -0.25 16.32 4.48
CA ILE A 33 0.01 17.22 3.35
C ILE A 33 -0.03 18.69 3.78
N ASN A 34 -0.99 19.07 4.62
CA ASN A 34 -1.06 20.43 5.15
C ASN A 34 0.17 20.77 6.01
N GLY A 35 0.68 19.81 6.78
CA GLY A 35 1.94 19.95 7.50
C GLY A 35 3.13 20.15 6.57
N TYR A 36 3.28 19.31 5.53
CA TYR A 36 4.36 19.48 4.56
C TYR A 36 4.29 20.83 3.83
N ARG A 37 3.08 21.29 3.49
CA ARG A 37 2.86 22.59 2.83
C ARG A 37 3.31 23.80 3.65
N THR A 38 3.59 23.66 4.96
CA THR A 38 4.19 24.76 5.74
C THR A 38 5.68 24.94 5.45
N GLU A 39 6.37 23.87 5.05
CA GLU A 39 7.83 23.86 4.86
C GLU A 39 8.26 23.72 3.39
N CYS A 40 7.40 23.16 2.52
CA CYS A 40 7.69 22.99 1.10
C CYS A 40 6.47 23.25 0.20
N THR A 41 6.72 23.51 -1.08
CA THR A 41 5.65 23.64 -2.09
C THR A 41 5.30 22.25 -2.62
N ILE A 42 4.06 21.83 -2.40
CA ILE A 42 3.46 20.63 -3.00
C ILE A 42 2.20 21.07 -3.73
N THR A 43 2.20 20.97 -5.04
CA THR A 43 1.08 21.33 -5.91
C THR A 43 0.00 20.26 -5.89
N ASP A 44 -1.24 20.62 -6.22
CA ASP A 44 -2.31 19.64 -6.36
C ASP A 44 -2.05 18.69 -7.56
N GLU A 45 -1.43 19.19 -8.63
CA GLU A 45 -1.00 18.39 -9.79
C GLU A 45 -0.03 17.26 -9.40
N GLU A 46 0.93 17.53 -8.51
CA GLU A 46 1.82 16.48 -7.99
C GLU A 46 1.07 15.43 -7.16
N LEU A 47 0.01 15.84 -6.45
CA LEU A 47 -0.82 14.94 -5.64
C LEU A 47 -1.75 14.07 -6.49
N GLU A 48 -2.17 14.52 -7.68
CA GLU A 48 -2.95 13.71 -8.63
C GLU A 48 -2.20 12.45 -9.07
N HIS A 49 -0.87 12.46 -9.02
CA HIS A 49 -0.02 11.34 -9.39
C HIS A 49 0.25 10.36 -8.22
N LEU A 50 -0.31 10.61 -7.03
CA LEU A 50 -0.01 9.83 -5.82
C LEU A 50 -0.36 8.35 -5.97
N GLU A 51 -1.54 8.05 -6.52
CA GLU A 51 -1.98 6.66 -6.75
C GLU A 51 -1.02 5.91 -7.70
N MET A 52 -0.55 6.59 -8.75
CA MET A 52 0.44 6.04 -9.67
C MET A 52 1.77 5.77 -8.95
N MET A 53 2.21 6.65 -8.05
CA MET A 53 3.42 6.42 -7.25
C MET A 53 3.27 5.23 -6.31
N VAL A 54 2.11 5.05 -5.69
CA VAL A 54 1.81 3.89 -4.83
C VAL A 54 1.89 2.60 -5.63
N ASN A 55 1.30 2.58 -6.83
CA ASN A 55 1.38 1.42 -7.72
C ASN A 55 2.82 1.14 -8.19
N ALA A 56 3.62 2.19 -8.41
CA ALA A 56 5.03 2.05 -8.74
C ALA A 56 5.82 1.38 -7.60
N VAL A 57 5.53 1.72 -6.34
CA VAL A 57 6.16 1.05 -5.19
C VAL A 57 5.69 -0.39 -5.04
N LEU A 58 4.41 -0.69 -5.26
CA LEU A 58 3.93 -2.09 -5.27
C LEU A 58 4.71 -2.93 -6.29
N MET A 59 4.92 -2.41 -7.50
CA MET A 59 5.73 -3.09 -8.52
C MET A 59 7.20 -3.23 -8.11
N GLU A 60 7.77 -2.20 -7.47
CA GLU A 60 9.15 -2.22 -6.99
C GLU A 60 9.36 -3.26 -5.90
N ASN A 61 8.46 -3.36 -4.92
CA ASN A 61 8.47 -4.40 -3.89
C ASN A 61 8.48 -5.81 -4.51
N ILE A 62 7.68 -6.04 -5.55
CA ILE A 62 7.61 -7.35 -6.22
C ILE A 62 8.92 -7.64 -6.97
N ILE A 63 9.51 -6.64 -7.62
CA ILE A 63 10.81 -6.78 -8.32
C ILE A 63 11.93 -7.07 -7.32
N ASP A 64 11.95 -6.40 -6.16
CA ASP A 64 12.93 -6.64 -5.10
C ASP A 64 12.85 -8.08 -4.58
N VAL A 65 11.64 -8.61 -4.37
CA VAL A 65 11.45 -10.03 -4.02
C VAL A 65 12.08 -10.95 -5.08
N PHE A 66 11.85 -10.69 -6.37
CA PHE A 66 12.48 -11.48 -7.44
C PHE A 66 14.01 -11.41 -7.38
N GLU A 67 14.58 -10.23 -7.11
CA GLU A 67 16.02 -10.03 -6.99
C GLU A 67 16.61 -10.80 -5.81
N VAL A 68 15.99 -10.67 -4.62
CA VAL A 68 16.42 -11.33 -3.39
C VAL A 68 16.40 -12.85 -3.52
N LYS A 69 15.30 -13.44 -4.01
CA LYS A 69 15.17 -14.90 -4.16
C LYS A 69 16.16 -15.44 -5.19
N LYS A 70 16.39 -14.69 -6.28
CA LYS A 70 17.42 -15.03 -7.27
C LYS A 70 18.82 -14.98 -6.68
N ALA A 71 19.09 -14.02 -5.81
CA ALA A 71 20.39 -13.86 -5.15
C ALA A 71 20.62 -14.92 -4.05
N SER A 72 19.57 -15.33 -3.33
CA SER A 72 19.66 -16.36 -2.28
C SER A 72 19.90 -17.77 -2.83
N GLY A 73 19.44 -18.04 -4.06
CA GLY A 73 19.51 -19.37 -4.67
C GLY A 73 18.56 -20.38 -4.02
N GLU A 74 17.61 -19.90 -3.22
CA GLU A 74 16.55 -20.69 -2.61
C GLU A 74 15.43 -21.00 -3.61
N ASP A 75 14.58 -21.96 -3.28
CA ASP A 75 13.39 -22.25 -4.08
C ASP A 75 12.49 -21.02 -4.16
N PHE A 76 12.04 -20.71 -5.37
CA PHE A 76 11.23 -19.53 -5.64
C PHE A 76 9.80 -19.75 -5.13
N VAL A 77 9.57 -19.39 -3.86
CA VAL A 77 8.27 -19.44 -3.20
C VAL A 77 7.98 -18.08 -2.58
N PHE A 78 6.81 -17.54 -2.92
CA PHE A 78 6.28 -16.34 -2.28
C PHE A 78 5.73 -16.70 -0.89
N ASP A 79 6.03 -15.87 0.10
CA ASP A 79 5.30 -15.88 1.36
C ASP A 79 3.91 -15.25 1.21
N GLU A 80 3.16 -15.15 2.32
CA GLU A 80 1.78 -14.62 2.34
C GLU A 80 1.73 -13.15 1.88
N GLU A 81 2.62 -12.30 2.37
CA GLU A 81 2.66 -10.87 2.01
C GLU A 81 3.11 -10.68 0.56
N GLU A 82 4.13 -11.41 0.14
CA GLU A 82 4.62 -11.42 -1.25
C GLU A 82 3.49 -11.88 -2.21
N SER A 83 2.75 -12.93 -1.84
CA SER A 83 1.62 -13.46 -2.62
C SER A 83 0.47 -12.46 -2.68
N TYR A 84 0.14 -11.81 -1.56
CA TYR A 84 -0.88 -10.77 -1.48
C TYR A 84 -0.54 -9.57 -2.36
N ASN A 85 0.72 -9.13 -2.37
CA ASN A 85 1.19 -8.04 -3.22
C ASN A 85 1.08 -8.41 -4.70
N VAL A 86 1.44 -9.64 -5.08
CA VAL A 86 1.23 -10.14 -6.45
C VAL A 86 -0.25 -10.14 -6.82
N LYS A 87 -1.14 -10.57 -5.92
CA LYS A 87 -2.58 -10.53 -6.14
C LYS A 87 -3.08 -9.10 -6.38
N CYS A 88 -2.65 -8.15 -5.54
CA CYS A 88 -2.97 -6.73 -5.73
C CYS A 88 -2.51 -6.22 -7.10
N LEU A 89 -1.31 -6.58 -7.54
CA LEU A 89 -0.80 -6.17 -8.84
C LEU A 89 -1.61 -6.78 -9.99
N VAL A 90 -1.92 -8.08 -9.92
CA VAL A 90 -2.65 -8.81 -10.97
C VAL A 90 -4.10 -8.32 -11.10
N GLU A 91 -4.76 -8.03 -9.98
CA GLU A 91 -6.13 -7.53 -9.95
C GLU A 91 -6.24 -6.01 -10.15
N GLY A 92 -5.11 -5.30 -10.25
CA GLY A 92 -5.07 -3.85 -10.44
C GLY A 92 -5.54 -3.06 -9.21
N LEU A 93 -5.31 -3.60 -8.01
CA LEU A 93 -5.69 -2.99 -6.74
C LEU A 93 -4.60 -2.03 -6.26
N SER A 94 -4.93 -0.75 -6.19
CA SER A 94 -4.03 0.26 -5.62
C SER A 94 -3.98 0.20 -4.09
N TRP A 95 -3.07 0.95 -3.49
CA TRP A 95 -2.89 1.05 -2.03
C TRP A 95 -2.73 -0.31 -1.36
N PHE A 96 -2.02 -1.24 -2.01
CA PHE A 96 -1.79 -2.60 -1.50
C PHE A 96 -3.12 -3.29 -1.13
N GLY A 97 -4.18 -3.08 -1.92
CA GLY A 97 -5.50 -3.66 -1.66
C GLY A 97 -6.17 -3.17 -0.37
N PHE A 98 -5.61 -2.18 0.33
CA PHE A 98 -6.09 -1.75 1.65
C PHE A 98 -7.52 -1.18 1.68
N TYR A 99 -8.09 -0.86 0.52
CA TYR A 99 -9.48 -0.43 0.39
C TYR A 99 -10.32 -1.42 -0.44
N SER A 100 -9.81 -2.63 -0.64
CA SER A 100 -10.45 -3.71 -1.38
C SER A 100 -11.06 -4.72 -0.41
N ASP A 101 -12.04 -5.47 -0.91
CA ASP A 101 -12.69 -6.57 -0.20
C ASP A 101 -11.74 -7.74 0.08
N ILE A 102 -10.57 -7.80 -0.60
CA ILE A 102 -9.57 -8.85 -0.35
C ILE A 102 -8.75 -8.60 0.93
N PHE A 103 -8.81 -7.39 1.50
CA PHE A 103 -8.11 -7.09 2.73
C PHE A 103 -8.96 -7.50 3.92
N ASP A 104 -8.45 -8.45 4.69
CA ASP A 104 -9.01 -8.89 5.96
C ASP A 104 -8.22 -8.28 7.14
N SER A 105 -8.93 -7.66 8.09
CA SER A 105 -8.31 -7.01 9.25
C SER A 105 -7.89 -7.98 10.36
N GLU A 106 -8.44 -9.19 10.42
CA GLU A 106 -8.08 -10.23 11.36
C GLU A 106 -6.91 -11.09 10.85
N SER A 107 -6.90 -11.35 9.54
CA SER A 107 -5.89 -12.13 8.83
C SER A 107 -5.31 -11.34 7.65
N PRO A 108 -4.57 -10.25 7.90
CA PRO A 108 -3.98 -9.45 6.83
C PRO A 108 -3.02 -10.31 6.00
N PHE A 109 -3.11 -10.16 4.68
CA PHE A 109 -2.31 -10.89 3.68
C PHE A 109 -2.72 -12.34 3.38
N GLU A 110 -3.67 -12.92 4.13
CA GLU A 110 -4.22 -14.23 3.75
C GLU A 110 -5.06 -14.09 2.47
N VAL A 111 -4.59 -14.72 1.39
CA VAL A 111 -5.30 -14.76 0.11
C VAL A 111 -5.33 -16.16 -0.47
N GLU A 112 -6.46 -16.53 -1.07
CA GLU A 112 -6.50 -17.64 -2.01
C GLU A 112 -5.78 -17.22 -3.30
N ILE A 113 -4.74 -17.98 -3.67
CA ILE A 113 -3.98 -17.84 -4.92
C ILE A 113 -4.61 -18.72 -6.01
#